data_AF-A0A9N9N7H7-F1
#
_entry.id   AF-A0A9N9N7H7-F1
#
_cell.length_a   1.000
_cell.length_b   1.000
_cell.length_c   1.000
_cell.angle_alpha   90.00
_cell.angle_beta   90.00
_cell.angle_gamma   90.00
#
_symmetry.space_group_name_H-M   'P 1'
#
loop_
_entity.id
_entity.type
_entity.pdbx_description
1 polymer ?
#
loop_
_entity_poly.entity_id
_entity_poly.type
_entity_poly.pdbx_seq_one_letter_code
_entity_poly.pdbx_strand_id
1 'polypeptide(L)'
;MEILKELLTKTSITYVQLVDWEADDIIASFVAQNTQKSDLTFDIFTRDKDLLQLLSQNTNILKYIKEKITLYTQQNFYQEHDFPPSSYVDYLSLLGDNVDNIEGVRGIGPVSAKKLIKQFHTVENVYQNTEDLPDNIKNLLIDKEELVFRNKKVISLEKKVLLPSLNYDFD
;
A
#
# COMPACT_ATOMS: atom_id res chain seq x y z
N MET A 1 -6.43 -17.66 19.73
CA MET A 1 -5.11 -17.50 19.08
C MET A 1 -4.19 -18.69 19.27
N GLU A 2 -4.19 -19.34 20.44
CA GLU A 2 -3.29 -20.45 20.76
C GLU A 2 -3.45 -21.66 19.83
N ILE A 3 -4.69 -22.07 19.52
CA ILE A 3 -4.99 -23.18 18.60
C ILE A 3 -4.45 -22.92 17.18
N LEU A 4 -4.51 -21.67 16.70
CA LEU A 4 -3.99 -21.32 15.37
C LEU A 4 -2.47 -21.44 15.33
N LYS A 5 -1.78 -20.97 16.38
CA LYS A 5 -0.33 -21.09 16.50
C LYS A 5 0.10 -22.54 16.59
N GLU A 6 -0.61 -23.35 17.37
CA GLU A 6 -0.35 -24.79 17.48
C GLU A 6 -0.52 -25.49 16.11
N LEU A 7 -1.57 -25.13 15.36
CA LEU A 7 -1.78 -25.64 14.02
C LEU A 7 -0.64 -25.24 13.08
N LEU A 8 -0.27 -23.96 13.02
CA LEU A 8 0.82 -23.47 12.18
C LEU A 8 2.17 -24.10 12.55
N THR A 9 2.41 -24.34 13.84
CA THR A 9 3.63 -25.03 14.30
C THR A 9 3.70 -26.48 13.81
N LYS A 10 2.54 -27.10 13.53
CA LYS A 10 2.43 -28.47 13.00
C LYS A 10 2.45 -28.52 11.47
N THR A 11 2.44 -27.37 10.78
CA THR A 11 2.59 -27.31 9.33
C THR A 11 4.01 -26.89 8.95
N SER A 12 4.36 -27.05 7.68
CA SER A 12 5.61 -26.51 7.12
C SER A 12 5.52 -25.01 6.80
N ILE A 13 4.57 -24.29 7.39
CA ILE A 13 4.36 -22.85 7.14
C ILE A 13 5.06 -22.07 8.24
N THR A 14 6.14 -21.38 7.89
CA THR A 14 6.78 -20.40 8.76
C THR A 14 5.81 -19.26 9.04
N TYR A 15 5.61 -18.94 10.31
CA TYR A 15 4.84 -17.77 10.73
C TYR A 15 5.72 -16.78 11.50
N VAL A 16 5.43 -15.50 11.35
CA VAL A 16 6.10 -14.41 12.07
C VAL A 16 5.05 -13.62 12.82
N GLN A 17 5.35 -13.33 14.08
CA GLN A 17 4.58 -12.38 14.88
C GLN A 17 5.58 -11.54 15.68
N LEU A 18 5.47 -10.22 15.56
CA LEU A 18 6.25 -9.27 16.33
C LEU A 18 5.30 -8.42 17.17
N VAL A 19 5.69 -8.16 18.40
CA VAL A 19 4.94 -7.26 19.29
C VAL A 19 5.08 -5.83 18.74
N ASP A 20 4.01 -5.05 18.83
CA ASP A 20 3.93 -3.65 18.38
C ASP A 20 4.03 -3.42 16.86
N TRP A 21 3.99 -4.49 16.05
CA TRP A 21 4.01 -4.40 14.59
C TRP A 21 2.78 -5.06 13.96
N GLU A 22 2.23 -4.39 12.95
CA GLU A 22 1.14 -4.91 12.14
C GLU A 22 1.65 -5.90 11.08
N ALA A 23 0.76 -6.76 10.60
CA ALA A 23 1.14 -7.86 9.70
C ALA A 23 1.55 -7.34 8.32
N ASP A 24 0.93 -6.26 7.86
CA ASP A 24 1.23 -5.56 6.62
C ASP A 24 2.61 -4.91 6.62
N ASP A 25 3.04 -4.29 7.72
CA ASP A 25 4.40 -3.75 7.91
C ASP A 25 5.45 -4.87 7.90
N ILE A 26 5.15 -6.01 8.54
CA ILE A 26 6.00 -7.20 8.51
C ILE A 26 6.14 -7.71 7.07
N ILE A 27 5.04 -7.80 6.31
CA ILE A 27 5.03 -8.22 4.91
C ILE A 27 5.81 -7.23 4.03
N ALA A 28 5.56 -5.93 4.19
CA ALA A 28 6.22 -4.86 3.45
C ALA A 28 7.74 -4.88 3.69
N SER A 29 8.15 -5.05 4.94
CA SER A 29 9.56 -5.21 5.32
C SER A 29 10.18 -6.48 4.74
N PHE A 30 9.45 -7.59 4.75
CA PHE A 30 9.92 -8.86 4.19
C PHE A 30 10.17 -8.76 2.68
N VAL A 31 9.22 -8.19 1.95
CA VAL A 31 9.35 -7.95 0.50
C VAL A 31 10.52 -6.99 0.24
N ALA A 32 10.62 -5.88 0.98
CA ALA A 32 11.68 -4.89 0.80
C ALA A 32 13.09 -5.47 1.04
N GLN A 33 13.26 -6.35 2.02
CA GLN A 33 14.55 -6.98 2.34
C GLN A 33 14.98 -8.03 1.29
N ASN A 34 14.03 -8.61 0.55
CA ASN A 34 14.31 -9.71 -0.37
C ASN A 34 14.14 -9.34 -1.86
N THR A 35 13.57 -8.18 -2.18
CA THR A 35 13.33 -7.75 -3.57
C THR A 35 14.61 -7.56 -4.41
N GLN A 36 15.78 -7.45 -3.78
CA GLN A 36 17.07 -7.37 -4.49
C GLN A 36 17.55 -8.73 -5.02
N LYS A 37 16.92 -9.83 -4.56
CA LYS A 37 17.16 -11.16 -5.08
C LYS A 37 16.31 -11.32 -6.34
N SER A 38 16.93 -11.21 -7.51
CA SER A 38 16.25 -11.16 -8.81
C SER A 38 15.34 -12.34 -9.12
N ASP A 39 15.55 -13.46 -8.43
CA ASP A 39 14.95 -14.74 -8.77
C ASP A 39 13.69 -15.03 -7.95
N LEU A 40 13.32 -14.14 -7.02
CA LEU A 40 12.15 -14.30 -6.16
C LEU A 40 10.94 -13.58 -6.74
N THR A 41 9.79 -14.25 -6.67
CA THR A 41 8.46 -13.66 -6.88
C THR A 41 7.67 -13.77 -5.58
N PHE A 42 7.02 -12.68 -5.18
CA PHE A 42 6.23 -12.58 -3.97
C PHE A 42 4.74 -12.55 -4.31
N ASP A 43 4.01 -13.60 -3.95
CA ASP A 43 2.56 -13.64 -4.07
C ASP A 43 1.94 -13.43 -2.68
N ILE A 44 1.36 -12.26 -2.46
CA ILE A 44 0.78 -11.87 -1.18
C ILE A 44 -0.73 -12.15 -1.20
N PHE A 45 -1.18 -13.11 -0.41
CA PHE A 45 -2.60 -13.40 -0.27
C PHE A 45 -3.26 -12.47 0.75
N THR A 46 -4.00 -11.48 0.26
CA THR A 46 -4.69 -10.51 1.13
C THR A 46 -5.94 -9.92 0.48
N ARG A 47 -6.83 -9.38 1.32
CA ARG A 47 -7.90 -8.46 0.89
C ARG A 47 -7.61 -7.02 1.24
N ASP A 48 -6.56 -6.80 2.01
CA ASP A 48 -6.13 -5.47 2.40
C ASP A 48 -5.66 -4.71 1.17
N LYS A 49 -6.26 -3.53 0.97
CA LYS A 49 -5.94 -2.68 -0.17
C LYS A 49 -4.61 -1.96 0.05
N ASP A 50 -4.16 -1.79 1.29
CA ASP A 50 -2.96 -0.99 1.57
C ASP A 50 -1.70 -1.68 1.06
N LEU A 51 -1.70 -3.02 1.04
CA LEU A 51 -0.64 -3.81 0.41
C LEU A 51 -0.56 -3.66 -1.12
N LEU A 52 -1.54 -3.03 -1.79
CA LEU A 52 -1.41 -2.70 -3.21
C LEU A 52 -0.23 -1.77 -3.48
N GLN A 53 0.23 -0.99 -2.48
CA GLN A 53 1.43 -0.16 -2.61
C GLN A 53 2.74 -0.98 -2.79
N LEU A 54 2.70 -2.30 -2.57
CA LEU A 54 3.84 -3.21 -2.75
C LEU A 54 3.92 -3.81 -4.15
N LEU A 55 2.91 -3.65 -5.00
CA LEU A 55 2.88 -4.20 -6.35
C LEU A 55 4.09 -3.72 -7.16
N SER A 56 4.76 -4.68 -7.80
CA SER A 56 5.94 -4.43 -8.64
C SER A 56 6.04 -5.52 -9.71
N GLN A 57 7.15 -5.54 -10.45
CA GLN A 57 7.44 -6.62 -11.40
C GLN A 57 7.53 -8.00 -10.72
N ASN A 58 7.99 -8.05 -9.48
CA ASN A 58 8.23 -9.29 -8.73
C ASN A 58 7.26 -9.49 -7.57
N THR A 59 6.26 -8.60 -7.39
CA THR A 59 5.31 -8.67 -6.27
C THR A 59 3.88 -8.58 -6.79
N ASN A 60 3.08 -9.60 -6.52
CA ASN A 60 1.67 -9.68 -6.87
C ASN A 60 0.78 -9.78 -5.62
N ILE A 61 -0.49 -9.40 -5.78
CA ILE A 61 -1.52 -9.64 -4.76
C ILE A 61 -2.48 -10.73 -5.25
N LEU A 62 -2.68 -11.78 -4.44
CA LEU A 62 -3.71 -12.78 -4.65
C LEU A 62 -4.97 -12.39 -3.87
N LYS A 63 -6.04 -12.05 -4.59
CA LYS A 63 -7.34 -11.66 -4.00
C LYS A 63 -8.33 -12.82 -4.06
N TYR A 64 -9.00 -13.11 -2.95
CA TYR A 64 -10.11 -14.08 -2.93
C TYR A 64 -11.46 -13.39 -3.18
N ILE A 65 -11.95 -13.47 -4.42
CA ILE A 65 -13.15 -12.79 -4.93
C ILE A 65 -14.10 -13.82 -5.54
N LYS A 66 -15.36 -13.84 -5.11
CA LYS A 66 -16.42 -14.73 -5.64
C LYS A 66 -15.96 -16.19 -5.78
N GLU A 67 -15.43 -16.75 -4.68
CA GLU A 67 -14.97 -18.15 -4.58
C GLU A 67 -13.78 -18.50 -5.49
N LYS A 68 -13.06 -17.50 -6.00
CA LYS A 68 -11.88 -17.69 -6.83
C LYS A 68 -10.71 -16.85 -6.32
N ILE A 69 -9.51 -17.42 -6.44
CA ILE A 69 -8.27 -16.69 -6.24
C ILE A 69 -7.92 -16.01 -7.57
N THR A 70 -7.81 -14.70 -7.55
CA THR A 70 -7.45 -13.88 -8.72
C THR A 70 -6.10 -13.21 -8.47
N LEU A 71 -5.18 -13.38 -9.42
CA LEU A 71 -3.91 -12.67 -9.45
C LEU A 71 -4.16 -11.21 -9.83
N TYR A 72 -3.65 -10.30 -9.01
CA TYR A 72 -3.71 -8.86 -9.23
C TYR A 72 -2.29 -8.31 -9.31
N THR A 73 -1.93 -7.79 -10.48
CA THR A 73 -0.56 -7.36 -10.82
C THR A 73 -0.46 -5.84 -10.91
N GLN A 74 0.76 -5.31 -11.01
CA GLN A 74 1.00 -3.89 -11.34
C GLN A 74 0.29 -3.46 -12.64
N GLN A 75 0.17 -4.35 -13.63
CA GLN A 75 -0.54 -4.05 -14.88
C GLN A 75 -2.04 -3.86 -14.63
N ASN A 76 -2.66 -4.75 -13.85
CA ASN A 76 -4.08 -4.62 -13.50
C ASN A 76 -4.33 -3.35 -12.67
N PHE A 77 -3.42 -3.05 -11.73
CA PHE A 77 -3.45 -1.80 -10.97
C PHE A 77 -3.43 -0.59 -11.90
N TYR A 78 -2.49 -0.53 -12.84
CA TYR A 78 -2.38 0.60 -13.75
C TYR A 78 -3.63 0.76 -14.62
N GLN A 79 -4.23 -0.33 -15.10
CA GLN A 79 -5.48 -0.30 -15.87
C GLN A 79 -6.65 0.28 -15.06
N GLU A 80 -6.72 0.00 -13.76
CA GLU A 80 -7.78 0.47 -12.86
C GLU A 80 -7.54 1.90 -12.36
N HIS A 81 -6.31 2.21 -11.99
CA HIS A 81 -5.93 3.45 -11.30
C HIS A 81 -5.36 4.53 -12.22
N ASP A 82 -4.81 4.17 -13.39
CA ASP A 82 -4.22 5.10 -14.37
C ASP A 82 -2.98 5.85 -13.85
N PHE A 83 -2.31 5.27 -12.85
CA PHE A 83 -1.03 5.68 -12.27
C PHE A 83 -0.32 4.44 -11.66
N PRO A 84 0.99 4.48 -11.39
CA PRO A 84 1.72 3.31 -10.88
C PRO A 84 1.44 3.05 -9.38
N PRO A 85 1.61 1.80 -8.88
CA PRO A 85 1.43 1.48 -7.45
C PRO A 85 2.26 2.34 -6.49
N SER A 86 3.43 2.82 -6.93
CA SER A 86 4.28 3.73 -6.15
C SER A 86 3.59 5.04 -5.76
N SER A 87 2.56 5.45 -6.50
CA SER A 87 1.76 6.65 -6.24
C SER A 87 0.47 6.36 -5.47
N TYR A 88 0.24 5.11 -5.06
CA TYR A 88 -1.01 4.71 -4.40
C TYR A 88 -1.18 5.35 -3.02
N VAL A 89 -0.10 5.44 -2.25
CA VAL A 89 -0.12 6.11 -0.94
C VAL A 89 -0.47 7.59 -1.11
N ASP A 90 0.11 8.27 -2.10
CA ASP A 90 -0.22 9.67 -2.40
C ASP A 90 -1.70 9.84 -2.76
N TYR A 91 -2.25 8.92 -3.56
CA TYR A 91 -3.67 8.88 -3.89
C TYR A 91 -4.56 8.68 -2.66
N LEU A 92 -4.25 7.71 -1.80
CA LEU A 92 -5.00 7.46 -0.57
C LEU A 92 -4.86 8.62 0.42
N SER A 93 -3.72 9.30 0.49
CA SER A 93 -3.50 10.43 1.40
C SER A 93 -4.47 11.60 1.15
N LEU A 94 -4.90 11.78 -0.10
CA LEU A 94 -5.90 12.76 -0.51
C LEU A 94 -7.33 12.30 -0.16
N LEU A 95 -7.62 11.02 -0.32
CA LEU A 95 -8.97 10.45 -0.12
C LEU A 95 -9.27 10.10 1.34
N GLY A 96 -8.24 9.84 2.13
CA GLY A 96 -8.35 9.20 3.42
C GLY A 96 -8.72 7.72 3.32
N ASP A 97 -9.00 7.15 4.48
CA ASP A 97 -9.46 5.78 4.65
C ASP A 97 -10.55 5.70 5.71
N ASN A 98 -11.78 5.41 5.28
CA ASN A 98 -12.89 5.29 6.22
C ASN A 98 -12.78 4.05 7.11
N VAL A 99 -12.10 2.99 6.67
CA VAL A 99 -11.94 1.77 7.46
C VAL A 99 -11.03 2.04 8.65
N ASP A 100 -9.93 2.78 8.43
CA ASP A 100 -8.94 3.14 9.45
C ASP A 100 -9.18 4.51 10.08
N ASN A 101 -10.37 5.08 9.87
CA ASN A 101 -10.78 6.38 10.41
C ASN A 101 -9.81 7.53 10.06
N ILE A 102 -9.24 7.50 8.86
CA ILE A 102 -8.37 8.53 8.29
C ILE A 102 -9.24 9.46 7.44
N GLU A 103 -9.42 10.71 7.87
CA GLU A 103 -10.17 11.70 7.11
C GLU A 103 -9.40 12.18 5.87
N GLY A 104 -10.05 12.17 4.70
CA GLY A 104 -9.51 12.77 3.47
C GLY A 104 -9.82 14.26 3.29
N VAL A 105 -9.33 14.82 2.19
CA VAL A 105 -9.64 16.21 1.81
C VAL A 105 -11.08 16.30 1.31
N ARG A 106 -11.97 16.88 2.12
CA ARG A 106 -13.38 17.09 1.73
C ARG A 106 -13.45 17.87 0.42
N GLY A 107 -14.21 17.35 -0.54
CA GLY A 107 -14.32 17.92 -1.89
C GLY A 107 -13.35 17.32 -2.91
N ILE A 108 -12.35 16.55 -2.49
CA ILE A 108 -11.49 15.76 -3.37
C ILE A 108 -11.95 14.30 -3.32
N GLY A 109 -12.73 13.90 -4.34
CA GLY A 109 -13.15 12.51 -4.52
C GLY A 109 -12.17 11.69 -5.39
N PRO A 110 -12.44 10.38 -5.58
CA PRO A 110 -11.58 9.47 -6.34
C PRO A 110 -11.17 9.95 -7.73
N VAL A 111 -12.09 10.60 -8.46
CA VAL A 111 -11.82 11.13 -9.80
C VAL A 111 -10.82 12.28 -9.75
N SER A 112 -11.01 13.23 -8.84
CA SER A 112 -10.12 14.38 -8.68
C SER A 112 -8.74 13.96 -8.17
N ALA A 113 -8.69 13.10 -7.15
CA ALA A 113 -7.43 12.56 -6.63
C ALA A 113 -6.66 11.80 -7.72
N LYS A 114 -7.35 10.94 -8.49
CA LYS A 114 -6.73 10.22 -9.62
C LYS A 114 -6.15 11.19 -10.64
N LYS A 115 -6.86 12.26 -11.01
CA LYS A 115 -6.35 13.25 -11.96
C LYS A 115 -5.09 13.94 -11.43
N LEU A 116 -5.08 14.35 -10.16
CA LEU A 116 -3.92 14.98 -9.52
C LEU A 116 -2.71 14.03 -9.51
N ILE A 117 -2.90 12.81 -9.05
CA ILE A 117 -1.81 11.83 -8.94
C ILE A 117 -1.33 11.34 -10.31
N LYS A 118 -2.22 11.20 -11.29
CA LYS A 118 -1.80 10.91 -12.67
C LYS A 118 -0.90 12.01 -13.24
N GLN A 119 -1.23 13.28 -12.96
CA GLN A 119 -0.49 14.43 -13.48
C GLN A 119 0.82 14.70 -12.73
N PHE A 120 0.81 14.63 -11.40
CA PHE A 120 1.91 15.08 -10.56
C PHE A 120 2.67 13.93 -9.88
N HIS A 121 2.14 12.70 -9.92
CA HIS A 121 2.69 11.48 -9.33
C HIS A 121 2.74 11.43 -7.81
N THR A 122 3.07 12.52 -7.13
CA THR A 122 3.16 12.61 -5.67
C THR A 122 2.42 13.83 -5.14
N VAL A 123 2.00 13.80 -3.87
CA VAL A 123 1.37 14.97 -3.24
C VAL A 123 2.36 16.12 -3.08
N GLU A 124 3.64 15.87 -2.86
CA GLU A 124 4.67 16.92 -2.86
C GLU A 124 4.65 17.71 -4.16
N ASN A 125 4.59 17.01 -5.29
CA ASN A 125 4.53 17.67 -6.60
C ASN A 125 3.20 18.40 -6.81
N VAL A 126 2.08 17.90 -6.27
CA VAL A 126 0.81 18.63 -6.28
C VAL A 126 0.96 19.96 -5.54
N TYR A 127 1.55 19.95 -4.34
CA TYR A 127 1.74 21.14 -3.51
C TYR A 127 2.78 22.12 -4.09
N GLN A 128 3.80 21.62 -4.78
CA GLN A 128 4.78 22.46 -5.50
C GLN A 128 4.19 23.17 -6.73
N ASN A 129 3.10 22.65 -7.31
CA ASN A 129 2.49 23.16 -8.54
C ASN A 129 1.03 23.61 -8.31
N THR A 130 0.70 24.10 -7.11
CA THR A 130 -0.67 24.55 -6.78
C THR A 130 -1.19 25.66 -7.67
N GLU A 131 -0.30 26.45 -8.28
CA GLU A 131 -0.68 27.53 -9.22
C GLU A 131 -1.24 27.00 -10.55
N ASP A 132 -0.94 25.76 -10.93
CA ASP A 132 -1.47 25.12 -12.14
C ASP A 132 -2.84 24.47 -11.90
N LEU A 133 -3.37 24.55 -10.67
CA LEU A 133 -4.63 23.94 -10.27
C LEU A 133 -5.78 24.95 -10.38
N PRO A 134 -7.01 24.49 -10.71
CA PRO A 134 -8.21 25.31 -10.59
C PRO A 134 -8.35 25.88 -9.17
N ASP A 135 -8.77 27.15 -9.04
CA ASP A 135 -8.84 27.88 -7.76
C ASP A 135 -9.59 27.12 -6.66
N ASN A 136 -10.68 26.42 -7.02
CA ASN A 136 -11.45 25.63 -6.06
C ASN A 136 -10.65 24.45 -5.49
N ILE A 137 -9.82 23.78 -6.30
CA ILE A 137 -8.98 22.66 -5.85
C ILE A 137 -7.77 23.18 -5.09
N LYS A 138 -7.14 24.25 -5.59
CA LYS A 138 -6.03 24.94 -4.94
C LYS A 138 -6.36 25.32 -3.51
N ASN A 139 -7.48 26.03 -3.30
CA ASN A 139 -7.90 26.48 -1.98
C ASN A 139 -8.17 25.31 -1.02
N LEU A 140 -8.81 24.23 -1.49
CA LEU A 140 -9.03 23.03 -0.68
C LEU A 140 -7.73 22.37 -0.22
N LEU A 141 -6.72 22.31 -1.09
CA LEU A 141 -5.45 21.65 -0.81
C LEU A 141 -4.59 22.47 0.15
N ILE A 142 -4.47 23.78 -0.07
CA ILE A 142 -3.67 24.68 0.79
C ILE A 142 -4.14 24.58 2.25
N ASP A 143 -5.45 24.62 2.49
CA ASP A 143 -6.01 24.53 3.84
C ASP A 143 -5.84 23.14 4.50
N LYS A 144 -5.45 22.13 3.73
CA LYS A 144 -5.38 20.72 4.16
C LYS A 144 -4.02 20.08 3.96
N GLU A 145 -2.98 20.88 3.72
CA GLU A 145 -1.61 20.40 3.53
C GLU A 145 -1.14 19.48 4.67
N GLU A 146 -1.22 19.94 5.91
CA GLU A 146 -0.81 19.16 7.08
C GLU A 146 -1.58 17.83 7.19
N LEU A 147 -2.88 17.84 6.88
CA LEU A 147 -3.71 16.64 6.88
C LEU A 147 -3.21 15.62 5.85
N VAL A 148 -2.97 16.06 4.61
CA VAL A 148 -2.53 15.17 3.51
C VAL A 148 -1.18 14.56 3.83
N PHE A 149 -0.22 15.37 4.27
CA PHE A 149 1.12 14.87 4.63
C PHE A 149 1.08 13.93 5.83
N ARG A 150 0.24 14.21 6.84
CA ARG A 150 0.02 13.30 7.97
C ARG A 150 -0.57 11.97 7.48
N ASN A 151 -1.61 12.01 6.64
CA ASN A 151 -2.24 10.81 6.10
C ASN A 151 -1.25 9.98 5.30
N LYS A 152 -0.45 10.61 4.43
CA LYS A 152 0.61 9.94 3.68
C LYS A 152 1.56 9.18 4.60
N LYS A 153 1.94 9.78 5.73
CA LYS A 153 2.81 9.13 6.73
C LYS A 153 2.16 7.91 7.38
N VAL A 154 0.87 7.99 7.72
CA VAL A 154 0.14 6.90 8.40
C VAL A 154 -0.15 5.74 7.46
N ILE A 155 -0.49 6.02 6.19
CA ILE A 155 -0.84 5.00 5.18
C ILE A 155 0.42 4.33 4.58
N SER A 156 1.59 4.97 4.71
CA SER A 156 2.86 4.39 4.26
C SER A 156 3.25 3.23 5.16
N LEU A 157 3.41 2.04 4.58
CA LEU A 157 3.88 0.87 5.31
C LEU A 157 5.36 1.02 5.69
N GLU A 158 5.69 0.60 6.91
CA GLU A 158 7.08 0.46 7.36
C GLU A 158 7.75 -0.71 6.62
N LYS A 159 8.93 -0.46 6.09
CA LYS A 159 9.71 -1.40 5.26
C LYS A 159 11.01 -1.82 5.94
N LYS A 160 11.24 -1.38 7.18
CA LYS A 160 12.48 -1.58 7.94
C LYS A 160 12.22 -2.25 9.29
N VAL A 161 11.12 -2.97 9.45
CA VAL A 161 10.89 -3.81 10.62
C VAL A 161 12.02 -4.84 10.72
N LEU A 162 12.62 -4.95 11.91
CA LEU A 162 13.65 -5.95 12.18
C LEU A 162 13.00 -7.32 12.25
N LEU A 163 13.15 -8.10 11.18
CA LEU A 163 12.59 -9.44 11.08
C LEU A 163 13.51 -10.45 11.75
N PRO A 164 12.95 -11.50 12.37
CA PRO A 164 13.76 -12.62 12.84
C PRO A 164 14.48 -13.28 11.66
N SER A 165 15.60 -13.97 11.94
CA SER A 165 16.22 -14.83 10.93
C SER A 165 15.24 -15.94 10.56
N LEU A 166 14.86 -15.97 9.30
CA LEU A 166 13.87 -16.90 8.79
C LEU A 166 14.56 -17.83 7.81
N ASN A 167 14.57 -19.11 8.13
CA ASN A 167 15.11 -20.14 7.27
C ASN A 167 14.04 -20.50 6.25
N TYR A 168 14.15 -19.93 5.05
CA TYR A 168 13.37 -20.35 3.90
C TYR A 168 14.32 -21.03 2.94
N ASP A 169 14.06 -22.30 2.66
CA ASP A 169 14.65 -22.98 1.53
C ASP A 169 13.76 -22.66 0.33
N PHE A 170 14.31 -21.93 -0.65
CA PHE A 170 13.63 -21.68 -1.93
C PHE A 170 14.03 -22.73 -2.98
N ASP A 171 14.68 -23.82 -2.54
CA ASP A 171 15.11 -24.99 -3.32
C ASP A 171 13.93 -25.77 -3.93
#